data_AF-A0A523DT43-F1
#
_entry.id   AF-A0A523DT43-F1
#
_cell.length_a   1.000
_cell.length_b   1.000
_cell.length_c   1.000
_cell.angle_alpha   90.00
_cell.angle_beta   90.00
_cell.angle_gamma   90.00
#
_symmetry.space_group_name_H-M   'P 1'
#
loop_
_entity.id
_entity.type
_entity.pdbx_description
1 polymer ?
#
loop_
_entity_poly.entity_id
_entity_poly.type
_entity_poly.pdbx_seq_one_letter_code
_entity_poly.pdbx_strand_id
1 'polypeptide(L)'
;FSLFLVLSRPLLTRLDPLMATGFLFAFGSLVLLPLGAPLWLQISPSTLQPATWLWGAFVVLGATVVAYSLNYLALRRMESSVVALFILLQPLLAASADVWVMGSKWTLRLSAATVLIGAGVVCALLAGRRRAVTP
;
A
#
# COMPACT_ATOMS: atom_id res chain seq x y z
N PHE A 1 -4.85 -12.77 0.65
CA PHE A 1 -3.83 -12.23 1.57
C PHE A 1 -3.43 -13.23 2.66
N SER A 2 -4.37 -13.93 3.29
CA SER A 2 -4.08 -14.85 4.41
C SER A 2 -3.16 -16.03 4.06
N LEU A 3 -3.34 -16.68 2.90
CA LEU A 3 -2.48 -17.78 2.44
C LEU A 3 -1.03 -17.32 2.21
N PHE A 4 -0.86 -16.15 1.59
CA PHE A 4 0.44 -15.52 1.38
C PHE A 4 1.17 -15.30 2.72
N LEU A 5 0.51 -14.70 3.71
CA LEU A 5 1.11 -14.44 5.02
C LEU A 5 1.53 -15.71 5.76
N VAL A 6 0.76 -16.79 5.65
CA VAL A 6 1.09 -18.07 6.30
C VAL A 6 2.33 -18.70 5.66
N LEU A 7 2.39 -18.71 4.33
CA LEU A 7 3.52 -19.26 3.57
C LEU A 7 4.77 -18.39 3.65
N SER A 8 4.62 -17.07 3.68
CA SER A 8 5.74 -16.13 3.70
C SER A 8 6.34 -15.92 5.09
N ARG A 9 5.61 -16.25 6.17
CA ARG A 9 6.05 -16.03 7.56
C ARG A 9 7.45 -16.56 7.88
N PRO A 10 7.84 -17.79 7.48
CA PRO A 10 9.17 -18.33 7.77
C PRO A 10 10.30 -17.63 6.99
N LEU A 11 9.99 -17.06 5.83
CA LEU A 11 10.94 -16.33 4.98
C LEU A 11 11.10 -14.89 5.47
N LEU A 12 10.00 -14.24 5.87
CA LEU A 12 9.97 -12.87 6.36
C LEU A 12 10.69 -12.67 7.70
N THR A 13 10.85 -13.73 8.50
CA THR A 13 11.58 -13.67 9.78
C THR A 13 13.09 -13.83 9.64
N ARG A 14 13.58 -14.27 8.48
CA ARG A 14 15.02 -14.53 8.21
C ARG A 14 15.67 -13.52 7.27
N LEU A 15 14.87 -12.70 6.59
CA LEU A 15 15.32 -11.73 5.60
C LEU A 15 15.13 -10.31 6.13
N ASP A 16 16.03 -9.41 5.75
CA ASP A 16 15.79 -7.98 5.91
C ASP A 16 14.50 -7.59 5.18
N PRO A 17 13.60 -6.79 5.79
CA PRO A 17 12.31 -6.41 5.19
C PRO A 17 12.44 -5.82 3.79
N LEU A 18 13.52 -5.07 3.53
CA LEU A 18 13.81 -4.49 2.22
C LEU A 18 14.17 -5.56 1.18
N MET A 19 15.00 -6.54 1.54
CA MET A 19 15.33 -7.67 0.67
C MET A 19 14.09 -8.52 0.38
N ALA A 20 13.29 -8.82 1.40
CA ALA A 20 12.05 -9.58 1.22
C ALA A 20 11.08 -8.88 0.25
N THR A 21 10.94 -7.56 0.39
CA THR A 21 10.10 -6.74 -0.50
C THR A 21 10.65 -6.72 -1.93
N GLY A 22 11.98 -6.61 -2.09
CA GLY A 22 12.63 -6.68 -3.40
C GLY A 22 12.40 -8.01 -4.11
N PHE A 23 12.57 -9.15 -3.42
CA PHE A 23 12.25 -10.46 -3.97
C PHE A 23 10.77 -10.61 -4.31
N LEU A 24 9.88 -10.11 -3.45
CA LEU A 24 8.45 -10.15 -3.71
C LEU A 24 8.09 -9.40 -5.01
N PHE A 25 8.65 -8.20 -5.22
CA PHE A 25 8.44 -7.46 -6.46
C PHE A 25 9.10 -8.12 -7.68
N ALA A 26 10.30 -8.70 -7.52
CA ALA A 26 10.97 -9.39 -8.62
C ALA A 26 10.19 -10.62 -9.07
N PHE A 27 9.85 -11.54 -8.16
CA PHE A 27 9.03 -12.70 -8.49
C PHE A 27 7.62 -12.31 -8.94
N GLY A 28 7.01 -11.31 -8.29
CA GLY A 28 5.73 -10.76 -8.69
C GLY A 28 5.74 -10.23 -10.12
N SER A 29 6.77 -9.47 -10.50
CA SER A 29 6.94 -8.98 -11.86
C SER A 29 7.12 -10.13 -12.85
N LEU A 30 7.91 -11.15 -12.50
CA LEU A 30 8.17 -12.30 -13.39
C LEU A 30 6.89 -13.10 -13.67
N VAL A 31 6.01 -13.24 -12.68
CA VAL A 31 4.70 -13.88 -12.84
C VAL A 31 3.71 -12.97 -13.58
N LEU A 32 3.73 -11.65 -13.32
CA LEU A 32 2.82 -10.71 -13.96
C LEU A 32 3.21 -10.37 -15.40
N LEU A 33 4.49 -10.49 -15.78
CA LEU A 33 5.00 -10.23 -17.12
C LEU A 33 4.28 -11.06 -18.20
N PRO A 34 4.17 -12.39 -18.12
CA PRO A 34 3.45 -13.17 -19.13
C PRO A 34 1.94 -12.90 -19.15
N LEU A 35 1.33 -12.52 -18.01
CA LEU A 35 -0.07 -12.09 -17.99
C LEU A 35 -0.27 -10.73 -18.68
N GLY A 36 0.68 -9.80 -18.49
CA GLY A 36 0.63 -8.46 -19.06
C GLY A 36 1.13 -8.38 -20.50
N ALA A 37 1.97 -9.29 -20.94
CA ALA A 37 2.60 -9.25 -22.26
C ALA A 37 1.59 -9.17 -23.42
N PRO A 38 0.46 -9.92 -23.44
CA PRO A 38 -0.53 -9.81 -24.50
C PRO A 38 -1.18 -8.42 -24.58
N LEU A 39 -1.36 -7.74 -23.44
CA LEU A 39 -1.91 -6.38 -23.36
C LEU A 39 -0.89 -5.36 -23.88
N TRP A 40 0.39 -5.54 -23.51
CA TRP A 40 1.48 -4.68 -24.00
C TRP A 40 1.68 -4.78 -25.51
N LEU A 41 1.52 -5.96 -26.10
CA LEU A 41 1.65 -6.17 -27.55
C LEU A 41 0.51 -5.52 -28.35
N GLN A 42 -0.64 -5.27 -27.73
CA GLN A 42 -1.78 -4.59 -28.37
C GLN A 42 -1.67 -3.07 -28.32
N ILE A 43 -0.80 -2.53 -27.45
CA ILE A 43 -0.62 -1.09 -27.27
C ILE A 43 0.53 -0.64 -28.16
N SER A 44 0.25 0.34 -29.03
CA SER A 44 1.31 1.03 -29.78
C SER A 44 1.96 2.09 -28.87
N PRO A 45 3.28 2.00 -28.54
CA PRO A 45 3.92 2.97 -27.65
C PRO A 45 3.80 4.43 -28.13
N SER A 46 3.68 4.64 -29.43
CA SER A 46 3.51 5.93 -30.09
C SER A 46 2.12 6.57 -29.89
N THR A 47 1.11 5.79 -29.49
CA THR A 47 -0.24 6.34 -29.20
C THR A 47 -0.39 6.81 -27.77
N LEU A 48 0.58 6.51 -26.90
CA LEU A 48 0.59 6.95 -25.51
C LEU A 48 1.12 8.39 -25.41
N GLN A 49 0.41 9.22 -24.64
CA GLN A 49 0.91 10.54 -24.30
C GLN A 49 2.21 10.42 -23.48
N PRO A 50 3.20 11.32 -23.68
CA PRO A 50 4.44 11.34 -22.89
C PRO A 50 4.19 11.36 -21.38
N ALA A 51 3.11 12.02 -20.94
CA ALA A 51 2.69 12.06 -19.55
C ALA A 51 2.42 10.66 -18.96
N THR A 52 1.89 9.72 -19.75
CA THR A 52 1.60 8.36 -19.29
C THR A 52 2.87 7.62 -18.87
N TRP A 53 3.96 7.79 -19.62
CA TRP A 53 5.26 7.23 -19.28
C TRP A 53 5.82 7.84 -17.99
N LEU A 54 5.65 9.16 -17.81
CA LEU A 54 6.06 9.85 -16.60
C LEU A 54 5.27 9.37 -15.37
N TRP A 55 3.96 9.18 -15.50
CA TRP A 55 3.13 8.61 -14.44
C TRP A 55 3.52 7.16 -14.12
N GLY A 56 3.81 6.34 -15.12
CA GLY A 56 4.32 4.99 -14.92
C GLY A 56 5.64 4.97 -14.14
N ALA A 57 6.59 5.82 -14.53
CA ALA A 57 7.85 5.98 -13.82
C ALA A 57 7.66 6.50 -12.39
N PHE A 58 6.73 7.44 -12.17
CA PHE A 58 6.38 7.95 -10.84
C PHE A 58 5.77 6.86 -9.96
N VAL A 59 4.90 6.00 -10.49
CA VAL A 59 4.34 4.88 -9.72
C VAL A 59 5.45 3.93 -9.27
N VAL A 60 6.38 3.58 -10.17
CA VAL A 60 7.51 2.70 -9.80
C VAL A 60 8.44 3.39 -8.81
N LEU A 61 9.01 4.54 -9.14
CA LEU A 61 10.05 5.15 -8.31
C LEU A 61 9.48 5.83 -7.06
N GLY A 62 8.43 6.63 -7.22
CA GLY A 62 7.81 7.38 -6.13
C GLY A 62 6.90 6.51 -5.27
N ALA A 63 5.83 5.98 -5.87
CA ALA A 63 4.80 5.28 -5.10
C ALA A 63 5.22 3.90 -4.60
N THR A 64 6.21 3.24 -5.23
CA THR A 64 6.77 1.99 -4.71
C THR A 64 8.12 2.20 -4.03
N VAL A 65 9.21 2.46 -4.75
CA VAL A 65 10.57 2.44 -4.15
C VAL A 65 10.68 3.41 -2.97
N VAL A 66 10.37 4.70 -3.19
CA VAL A 66 10.47 5.72 -2.14
C VAL A 66 9.49 5.45 -1.00
N ALA A 67 8.22 5.15 -1.29
CA ALA A 67 7.22 4.89 -0.25
C ALA A 67 7.58 3.68 0.64
N TYR A 68 8.06 2.58 0.06
CA TYR A 68 8.51 1.42 0.83
C TYR A 68 9.79 1.70 1.62
N SER A 69 10.74 2.46 1.07
CA SER A 69 11.93 2.89 1.82
C SER A 69 11.55 3.76 3.02
N LEU A 70 10.58 4.67 2.87
CA LEU A 70 10.06 5.49 3.97
C LEU A 70 9.33 4.65 5.03
N ASN A 71 8.51 3.68 4.61
CA ASN A 71 7.87 2.74 5.53
C ASN A 71 8.89 1.93 6.33
N TYR A 72 9.96 1.48 5.69
CA TYR A 72 11.06 0.80 6.38
C TYR A 72 11.78 1.72 7.37
N LEU A 73 12.06 2.96 6.98
CA LEU A 73 12.66 3.95 7.87
C LEU A 73 11.76 4.24 9.09
N ALA A 74 10.45 4.34 8.89
CA ALA A 74 9.48 4.51 9.96
C ALA A 74 9.50 3.33 10.94
N LEU A 75 9.54 2.09 10.44
CA LEU A 75 9.67 0.88 11.28
C LEU A 75 10.98 0.85 12.09
N ARG A 76 12.06 1.43 11.56
CA ARG A 76 13.34 1.51 12.28
C ARG A 76 13.37 2.60 13.36
N ARG A 77 12.51 3.63 13.26
CA ARG A 77 12.54 4.82 14.12
C ARG A 77 11.34 4.93 15.05
N MET A 78 10.26 4.21 14.77
CA MET A 78 9.00 4.26 15.50
C MET A 78 8.58 2.85 15.93
N GLU A 79 7.77 2.76 16.98
CA GLU A 79 7.17 1.50 17.37
C GLU A 79 6.28 0.94 16.24
N SER A 80 6.28 -0.39 16.08
CA SER A 80 5.48 -1.08 15.07
C SER A 80 3.97 -0.79 15.20
N SER A 81 3.51 -0.51 16.43
CA SER A 81 2.14 -0.06 16.74
C SER A 81 1.78 1.27 16.06
N VAL A 82 2.71 2.23 16.04
CA VAL A 82 2.53 3.56 15.43
C VAL A 82 2.56 3.45 13.91
N VAL A 83 3.46 2.63 13.37
CA VAL A 83 3.49 2.39 11.91
C VAL A 83 2.22 1.68 11.45
N ALA A 84 1.72 0.70 12.19
CA ALA A 84 0.45 0.04 11.90
C ALA A 84 -0.72 1.02 11.94
N LEU A 85 -0.72 1.98 12.88
CA LEU A 85 -1.71 3.06 12.91
C LEU A 85 -1.65 3.92 11.64
N PHE A 86 -0.46 4.28 11.14
CA PHE A 86 -0.37 5.02 9.88
C PHE A 86 -0.93 4.26 8.69
N ILE A 87 -0.70 2.94 8.61
CA ILE A 87 -1.30 2.09 7.57
C ILE A 87 -2.82 2.08 7.67
N LEU A 88 -3.37 2.03 8.89
CA LEU A 88 -4.81 2.09 9.13
C LEU A 88 -5.44 3.45 8.78
N LEU A 89 -4.68 4.54 8.92
CA LEU A 89 -5.13 5.89 8.56
C LEU A 89 -5.01 6.20 7.07
N GLN A 90 -4.11 5.53 6.35
CA GLN A 90 -3.85 5.76 4.93
C GLN A 90 -5.11 5.78 4.04
N PRO A 91 -6.13 4.91 4.21
CA PRO A 91 -7.37 4.96 3.42
C PRO A 91 -8.16 6.25 3.62
N LEU A 92 -8.19 6.80 4.84
CA LEU A 92 -8.89 8.05 5.15
C LEU A 92 -8.16 9.24 4.50
N LEU A 93 -6.82 9.22 4.57
CA LEU A 93 -5.98 10.23 3.91
C LEU A 93 -6.11 10.15 2.39
N ALA A 94 -6.12 8.94 1.81
CA ALA A 94 -6.29 8.73 0.39
C ALA A 94 -7.66 9.21 -0.11
N ALA A 95 -8.74 8.89 0.61
CA ALA A 95 -10.08 9.37 0.29
C ALA A 95 -10.20 10.90 0.37
N SER A 96 -9.55 11.51 1.36
CA SER A 96 -9.52 12.97 1.51
C SER A 96 -8.69 13.63 0.41
N ALA A 97 -7.53 13.06 0.09
CA ALA A 97 -6.65 13.53 -0.97
C ALA A 97 -7.30 13.42 -2.35
N ASP A 98 -8.09 12.37 -2.61
CA ASP A 98 -8.84 12.21 -3.85
C ASP A 98 -9.80 13.39 -4.08
N VAL A 99 -10.59 13.76 -3.07
CA VAL A 99 -11.50 14.91 -3.15
C VAL A 99 -10.74 16.21 -3.39
N TRP A 100 -9.62 16.41 -2.69
CA TRP A 100 -8.84 17.64 -2.77
C TRP A 100 -8.05 17.78 -4.06
N VAL A 101 -7.43 16.70 -4.54
CA VAL A 101 -6.48 16.71 -5.65
C VAL A 101 -7.17 16.37 -6.96
N MET A 102 -8.06 15.37 -6.98
CA MET A 102 -8.81 14.98 -8.18
C MET A 102 -10.14 15.75 -8.33
N GLY A 103 -10.56 16.51 -7.32
CA GLY A 103 -11.83 17.26 -7.35
C GLY A 103 -13.06 16.37 -7.35
N SER A 104 -12.93 15.12 -6.86
CA SER A 104 -14.03 14.17 -6.85
C SER A 104 -15.19 14.69 -5.98
N LYS A 105 -16.43 14.41 -6.40
CA LYS A 105 -17.61 14.87 -5.66
C LYS A 105 -17.70 14.14 -4.33
N TRP A 106 -17.87 14.89 -3.25
CA TRP A 106 -18.17 14.32 -1.94
C TRP A 106 -19.56 13.67 -1.98
N THR A 107 -19.59 12.34 -2.07
CA THR A 107 -20.83 11.57 -2.17
C THR A 107 -21.23 10.99 -0.82
N LEU A 108 -22.51 10.68 -0.64
CA LEU A 108 -23.01 10.00 0.55
C LEU A 108 -22.30 8.66 0.79
N ARG A 109 -21.94 7.97 -0.30
CA ARG A 109 -21.13 6.74 -0.27
C ARG A 109 -19.74 6.96 0.31
N LEU A 110 -19.06 8.03 -0.10
CA LEU A 110 -17.73 8.37 0.43
C LEU A 110 -17.82 8.69 1.92
N SER A 111 -18.80 9.48 2.36
CA SER A 111 -18.99 9.75 3.79
C SER A 111 -19.27 8.49 4.60
N ALA A 112 -20.13 7.60 4.10
CA ALA A 112 -20.43 6.34 4.78
C ALA A 112 -19.19 5.45 4.90
N ALA A 113 -18.39 5.34 3.83
CA ALA A 113 -17.14 4.58 3.84
C ALA A 113 -16.11 5.18 4.80
N THR A 114 -15.92 6.50 4.78
CA THR A 114 -14.98 7.20 5.68
C THR A 114 -15.37 7.01 7.14
N VAL A 115 -16.67 7.10 7.48
CA VAL A 115 -17.16 6.85 8.84
C VAL A 115 -16.94 5.39 9.24
N LEU A 116 -17.24 4.43 8.37
CA LEU A 116 -17.07 3.00 8.66
C LEU A 116 -15.59 2.64 8.89
N ILE A 117 -14.70 3.12 8.03
CA ILE A 117 -13.26 2.92 8.16
C ILE A 117 -12.77 3.60 9.43
N GLY A 118 -13.14 4.86 9.67
CA GLY A 118 -12.77 5.61 10.87
C GLY A 118 -13.20 4.91 12.17
N ALA A 119 -14.44 4.40 12.21
CA ALA A 119 -14.93 3.60 13.33
C ALA A 119 -14.10 2.32 13.52
N GLY A 120 -13.76 1.63 12.43
CA GLY A 120 -12.88 0.46 12.46
C GLY A 120 -11.49 0.77 13.03
N VAL A 121 -10.88 1.90 12.64
CA VAL A 121 -9.59 2.35 13.17
C VAL A 121 -9.68 2.65 14.67
N VAL A 122 -10.71 3.38 15.11
CA VAL A 122 -10.92 3.67 16.54
C VAL A 122 -11.11 2.38 17.34
N CYS A 123 -11.93 1.45 16.86
CA CYS A 123 -12.12 0.15 17.50
C CYS A 123 -10.81 -0.65 17.61
N ALA A 124 -10.00 -0.69 16.54
CA ALA A 124 -8.71 -1.36 16.52
C ALA A 124 -7.73 -0.74 17.53
N LEU A 125 -7.69 0.59 17.62
CA LEU A 125 -6.87 1.32 18.59
C LEU A 125 -7.30 1.03 20.04
N LEU A 126 -8.61 1.04 20.32
CA LEU A 126 -9.14 0.73 21.64
C LEU A 126 -8.89 -0.73 22.04
N ALA A 127 -9.01 -1.67 21.12
CA ALA A 127 -8.70 -3.08 21.35
C ALA A 127 -7.21 -3.31 21.62
N GLY A 128 -6.33 -2.60 20.90
CA GLY A 128 -4.88 -2.61 21.14
C GLY A 128 -4.50 -2.13 22.53
N ARG A 129 -5.13 -1.05 23.01
CA ARG A 129 -4.94 -0.53 24.38
C ARG A 129 -5.41 -1.52 25.45
N ARG A 130 -6.52 -2.22 25.23
CA ARG A 130 -7.04 -3.21 26.20
C ARG A 130 -6.10 -4.41 26.40
N ARG A 131 -5.43 -4.88 25.33
CA ARG A 131 -4.46 -5.99 25.42
C ARG A 131 -3.15 -5.60 26.11
N ALA A 132 -2.78 -4.32 26.08
CA ALA A 132 -1.59 -3.83 26.77
C ALA A 132 -1.78 -3.66 28.30
N VAL A 133 -3.03 -3.71 28.79
CA VAL A 133 -3.39 -3.45 30.19
C VAL A 133 -3.70 -4.74 30.98
N THR A 134 -3.83 -5.88 30.31
CA THR A 134 -3.99 -7.19 30.96
C THR A 134 -2.64 -7.91 31.08
N PRO A 135 -2.16 -8.22 32.30
CA PRO A 135 -0.90 -8.93 32.53
C PRO A 135 -0.94 -10.40 32.07
#